data_AF-A0A973ER40-F1
#
_entry.id   AF-A0A973ER40-F1
#
_cell.length_a   1.000
_cell.length_b   1.000
_cell.length_c   1.000
_cell.angle_alpha   90.00
_cell.angle_beta   90.00
_cell.angle_gamma   90.00
#
_symmetry.space_group_name_H-M   'P 1'
#
loop_
_entity.id
_entity.type
_entity.pdbx_description
1 polymer ?
#
loop_
_entity_poly.entity_id
_entity_poly.type
_entity_poly.pdbx_seq_one_letter_code
_entity_poly.pdbx_strand_id
1 'polypeptide(L)' 'MAAATAYAIGTAITASAFYALPCTSTTVVVGGVTYHQCGTTWYQPAYSGGGVTYVVVNPPAGY' A
#
# COMPACT_ATOMS: atom_id res chain seq x y z
N MET A 1 18.09 9.46 9.16
CA MET A 1 17.05 9.37 8.11
C MET A 1 16.40 8.02 8.26
N ALA A 2 15.19 7.96 8.82
CA ALA A 2 14.48 6.69 9.00
C ALA A 2 13.87 6.31 7.65
N ALA A 3 14.43 5.30 6.99
CA ALA A 3 13.77 4.67 5.87
C ALA A 3 12.48 4.02 6.42
N ALA A 4 11.33 4.56 6.05
CA ALA A 4 10.04 3.88 6.23
C ALA A 4 10.05 2.66 5.32
N THR A 5 10.72 1.61 5.79
CA THR A 5 10.68 0.29 5.15
C THR A 5 9.33 -0.29 5.49
N ALA A 6 8.36 -0.01 4.62
CA ALA A 6 7.12 -0.71 4.62
C ALA A 6 7.41 -2.18 4.30
N TYR A 7 7.50 -2.97 5.36
CA TYR A 7 7.67 -4.40 5.26
C TYR A 7 6.39 -4.95 4.62
N ALA A 8 6.51 -5.43 3.38
CA ALA A 8 5.44 -6.15 2.71
C ALA A 8 5.11 -7.39 3.53
N ILE A 9 3.90 -7.43 4.08
CA ILE A 9 3.41 -8.53 4.93
C ILE A 9 2.85 -9.69 4.10
N GLY A 10 3.06 -9.67 2.78
CA GLY A 10 3.10 -10.90 1.98
C GLY A 10 2.02 -11.06 0.92
N THR A 11 1.08 -10.12 0.76
CA THR A 11 0.05 -10.22 -0.29
C THR A 11 0.11 -9.04 -1.24
N ALA A 12 0.44 -9.31 -2.50
CA ALA A 12 0.29 -8.36 -3.59
C ALA A 12 -1.02 -8.65 -4.30
N ILE A 13 -1.91 -7.66 -4.38
CA ILE A 13 -3.19 -7.76 -5.06
C ILE A 13 -3.18 -6.86 -6.30
N THR A 14 -3.86 -7.28 -7.36
CA THR A 14 -4.00 -6.43 -8.56
C THR A 14 -4.82 -5.18 -8.25
N ALA A 15 -4.69 -4.15 -9.08
CA ALA A 15 -5.55 -2.97 -9.00
C ALA A 15 -7.04 -3.34 -8.98
N SER A 16 -7.46 -4.28 -9.81
CA SER A 16 -8.84 -4.77 -9.86
C SER A 16 -9.30 -5.38 -8.53
N ALA A 17 -8.46 -6.18 -7.88
CA ALA A 17 -8.76 -6.70 -6.55
C ALA A 17 -8.84 -5.55 -5.53
N PHE A 18 -7.95 -4.56 -5.59
CA PHE A 18 -7.94 -3.37 -4.74
C PHE A 18 -9.22 -2.53 -4.86
N TYR A 19 -9.68 -2.28 -6.09
CA TYR A 19 -10.94 -1.58 -6.36
C TYR A 19 -12.18 -2.38 -5.98
N ALA A 20 -12.08 -3.71 -5.89
CA ALA A 20 -13.17 -4.56 -5.44
C ALA A 20 -13.31 -4.62 -3.91
N LEU A 21 -12.38 -4.05 -3.13
CA LEU A 21 -12.56 -3.97 -1.69
C LEU A 21 -13.67 -2.97 -1.35
N PRO A 22 -14.58 -3.31 -0.42
CA PRO A 22 -15.64 -2.41 0.04
C PRO A 22 -15.13 -1.30 0.97
N CYS A 23 -13.82 -1.19 1.20
CA CYS A 23 -13.24 -0.21 2.09
C CYS A 23 -12.95 1.11 1.37
N THR A 24 -12.98 2.21 2.12
CA THR A 24 -12.52 3.51 1.64
C THR A 24 -10.99 3.50 1.59
N SER A 25 -10.42 3.53 0.38
CA SER A 25 -8.99 3.72 0.21
C SER A 25 -8.60 5.18 0.46
N THR A 26 -7.82 5.43 1.50
CA THR A 26 -7.23 6.74 1.79
C THR A 26 -5.80 6.75 1.30
N THR A 27 -5.46 7.69 0.44
CA THR A 27 -4.07 7.85 -0.02
C THR A 27 -3.30 8.70 0.99
N VAL A 28 -2.17 8.19 1.44
CA VAL A 28 -1.34 8.73 2.50
C VAL A 28 0.10 8.76 2.01
N VAL A 29 0.76 9.91 2.04
CA VAL A 29 2.16 10.02 1.63
C VAL A 29 3.03 10.19 2.86
N VAL A 30 3.93 9.23 3.13
CA VAL A 30 4.84 9.25 4.29
C VAL A 30 6.27 9.26 3.79
N GLY A 31 7.03 10.31 4.12
CA GLY A 31 8.44 10.41 3.75
C GLY A 31 8.70 10.36 2.23
N GLY A 32 7.72 10.77 1.41
CA GLY A 32 7.79 10.72 -0.06
C GLY A 32 7.36 9.39 -0.67
N VAL A 33 6.92 8.42 0.13
CA VAL A 33 6.34 7.16 -0.35
C VAL A 33 4.81 7.24 -0.26
N THR A 34 4.14 6.93 -1.36
CA THR A 34 2.68 6.89 -1.41
C THR A 34 2.18 5.54 -0.92
N TYR A 35 1.29 5.58 0.06
CA TYR A 35 0.57 4.46 0.62
C TYR A 35 -0.93 4.65 0.41
N HIS A 36 -1.67 3.55 0.37
CA HIS A 36 -3.11 3.52 0.33
C HIS A 36 -3.61 2.71 1.53
N GLN A 37 -4.19 3.40 2.51
CA GLN A 37 -4.80 2.77 3.66
C GLN A 37 -6.22 2.34 3.32
N CYS A 38 -6.60 1.12 3.68
CA CYS A 38 -7.95 0.58 3.57
C CYS A 38 -8.31 -0.02 4.92
N GLY A 39 -9.07 0.73 5.72
CA GLY A 39 -9.39 0.38 7.11
C GLY A 39 -8.12 0.22 7.96
N THR A 40 -7.78 -1.02 8.31
CA THR A 40 -6.59 -1.39 9.09
C THR A 40 -5.41 -1.88 8.24
N THR A 41 -5.63 -2.13 6.95
CA THR A 41 -4.61 -2.66 6.04
C THR A 41 -4.00 -1.53 5.23
N TRP A 42 -2.68 -1.56 5.08
CA TRP A 42 -1.96 -0.59 4.26
C TRP A 42 -1.50 -1.25 2.97
N TYR A 43 -1.57 -0.49 1.88
CA TYR A 43 -1.22 -0.94 0.55
C TYR A 43 -0.22 0.01 -0.06
N GLN A 44 0.69 -0.50 -0.86
CA GLN A 44 1.71 0.29 -1.53
C GLN A 44 1.72 -0.07 -3.01
N PRO A 45 1.64 0.90 -3.93
CA PRO A 45 1.62 0.63 -5.35
C PRO A 45 3.02 0.17 -5.79
N ALA A 46 3.09 -1.04 -6.32
CA ALA A 46 4.25 -1.64 -6.95
C ALA A 46 3.97 -1.86 -8.44
N TYR A 47 4.85 -1.37 -9.29
CA TYR A 47 4.78 -1.59 -10.73
C TYR A 47 5.51 -2.89 -11.06
N SER A 48 4.76 -3.91 -11.50
CA SER A 48 5.31 -5.21 -11.87
C SER A 48 4.87 -5.57 -13.27
N GLY A 49 5.83 -5.82 -14.17
CA GLY A 49 5.58 -6.37 -15.51
C GLY A 49 4.64 -5.56 -16.41
N GLY A 50 4.53 -4.24 -16.22
CA GLY A 50 3.64 -3.36 -17.01
C GLY A 50 2.25 -3.13 -16.39
N GLY A 51 1.95 -3.74 -15.25
CA GLY A 51 0.73 -3.49 -14.46
C GLY A 51 1.02 -2.81 -13.13
N VAL A 52 0.00 -2.15 -12.58
CA VAL A 52 0.04 -1.65 -11.19
C VAL A 52 -0.55 -2.72 -10.26
N THR A 53 0.24 -3.11 -9.27
CA THR A 53 -0.12 -4.06 -8.22
C THR A 53 -0.05 -3.32 -6.89
N TYR A 54 -0.91 -3.66 -5.94
CA TYR A 54 -0.93 -3.08 -4.61
C TYR A 54 -0.41 -4.13 -3.62
N VAL A 55 0.74 -3.86 -3.03
CA VAL A 55 1.36 -4.74 -2.04
C VAL A 55 0.88 -4.36 -0.66
N VAL A 56 0.35 -5.32 0.09
CA VAL A 56 -0.06 -5.15 1.47
C VAL A 56 1.19 -5.00 2.34
N VAL A 57 1.25 -3.89 3.04
CA VAL A 57 2.35 -3.48 3.92
C VAL A 57 1.81 -3.18 5.31
N ASN A 58 2.72 -3.16 6.28
CA ASN A 58 2.38 -2.69 7.61
C ASN A 58 2.26 -1.15 7.62
N PRO A 59 1.43 -0.56 8.52
CA PRO A 59 1.42 0.89 8.73
C PRO A 59 2.85 1.44 8.91
N PRO A 60 3.20 2.54 8.22
CA PRO A 60 4.50 3.16 8.38
C PRO A 60 4.63 3.68 9.82
N ALA A 61 5.73 3.33 10.48
CA ALA A 61 6.03 3.79 11.84
C ALA A 61 6.26 5.31 11.81
N GLY A 62 5.28 6.08 12.30
CA GLY A 62 5.33 7.55 12.34
C GLY A 62 4.14 8.29 11.72
N TYR A 63 3.04 7.60 11.40
CA TYR A 63 1.73 8.21 11.14
C TYR A 63 0.91 8.40 12.42
#